data_AF-A0A659PUU9-F1
#
_entry.id   AF-A0A659PUU9-F1
#
_cell.length_a   1.000
_cell.length_b   1.000
_cell.length_c   1.000
_cell.angle_alpha   90.00
_cell.angle_beta   90.00
_cell.angle_gamma   90.00
#
_symmetry.space_group_name_H-M   'P 1'
#
loop_
_entity.id
_entity.type
_entity.pdbx_description
1 polymer ?
#
loop_
_entity_poly.entity_id
_entity_poly.type
_entity_poly.pdbx_seq_one_letter_code
_entity_poly.pdbx_strand_id
1 'polypeptide(L)'
;RPRLPIPVIANGEIWDWQSAQACMATSGCDAVMIGRGALNIPNLSRVVKYNEPRMPWPEVVTLLQKYTRLEKQGDTGLYHVARIKQWLGYLRKEYIEATELFQSIRALNRSSEIARAIQAIKI
;
A
#
# COMPACT_ATOMS: atom_id res chain seq x y z
N ARG A 1 -11.60 -24.30 -19.66
CA ARG A 1 -10.38 -25.10 -19.93
C ARG A 1 -9.26 -24.13 -20.29
N PRO A 2 -8.06 -24.22 -19.67
CA PRO A 2 -6.93 -23.37 -20.03
C PRO A 2 -6.56 -23.63 -21.50
N ARG A 3 -6.47 -22.55 -22.28
CA ARG A 3 -6.26 -22.60 -23.74
C ARG A 3 -4.78 -22.55 -24.14
N LEU A 4 -3.92 -22.10 -23.22
CA LEU A 4 -2.49 -21.94 -23.44
C LEU A 4 -1.72 -22.95 -22.57
N PRO A 5 -0.61 -23.52 -23.08
CA PRO A 5 0.22 -24.47 -22.33
C PRO A 5 1.23 -23.79 -21.38
N ILE A 6 1.10 -22.47 -21.16
CA ILE A 6 1.97 -21.68 -20.29
C ILE A 6 1.17 -21.16 -19.09
N PRO A 7 1.81 -20.95 -17.92
CA PRO A 7 1.16 -20.32 -16.79
C PRO A 7 0.64 -18.92 -17.14
N VAL A 8 -0.60 -18.63 -16.74
CA VAL A 8 -1.23 -17.32 -16.90
C VAL A 8 -1.46 -16.74 -15.51
N ILE A 9 -1.11 -15.47 -15.33
CA ILE A 9 -1.29 -14.74 -14.08
C ILE A 9 -2.41 -13.73 -14.28
N ALA A 10 -3.49 -13.85 -13.52
CA ALA A 10 -4.58 -12.88 -13.58
C ALA A 10 -4.19 -11.58 -12.87
N ASN A 11 -4.58 -10.43 -13.43
CA ASN A 11 -4.27 -9.12 -12.89
C ASN A 11 -5.43 -8.14 -13.10
N GLY A 12 -5.65 -7.27 -12.12
CA GLY A 12 -6.66 -6.22 -12.17
C GLY A 12 -7.75 -6.39 -11.10
N GLU A 13 -8.10 -5.29 -10.45
CA GLU A 13 -9.20 -5.20 -9.47
C GLU A 13 -9.20 -6.24 -8.33
N ILE A 14 -8.00 -6.64 -7.88
CA ILE A 14 -7.82 -7.46 -6.69
C ILE A 14 -7.50 -6.53 -5.50
N TRP A 15 -8.45 -6.41 -4.59
CA TRP A 15 -8.45 -5.44 -3.49
C TRP A 15 -8.48 -6.09 -2.10
N ASP A 16 -9.01 -7.31 -2.01
CA ASP A 16 -9.23 -8.06 -0.78
C ASP A 16 -9.24 -9.58 -1.06
N TRP A 17 -9.55 -10.38 -0.04
CA TRP A 17 -9.64 -11.82 -0.19
C TRP A 17 -10.75 -12.23 -1.16
N GLN A 18 -11.94 -11.63 -1.05
CA GLN A 18 -13.13 -11.97 -1.83
C GLN A 18 -12.91 -11.72 -3.33
N SER A 19 -12.39 -10.56 -3.71
CA SER A 19 -12.07 -10.21 -5.10
C SER A 19 -10.99 -11.12 -5.68
N ALA A 20 -9.99 -11.54 -4.89
CA ALA A 20 -9.01 -12.52 -5.34
C ALA A 20 -9.65 -13.90 -5.58
N GLN A 21 -10.49 -14.39 -4.66
CA GLN A 21 -11.21 -15.66 -4.83
C GLN A 21 -12.11 -15.62 -6.08
N ALA A 22 -12.85 -14.53 -6.29
CA ALA A 22 -13.70 -14.35 -7.46
C ALA A 22 -12.89 -14.32 -8.77
N CYS A 23 -11.74 -13.63 -8.77
CA CYS A 23 -10.82 -13.57 -9.90
C CYS A 23 -10.29 -14.98 -10.26
N MET A 24 -9.82 -15.75 -9.28
CA MET A 24 -9.32 -17.11 -9.49
C MET A 24 -10.44 -18.05 -9.96
N ALA A 25 -11.62 -17.99 -9.33
CA ALA A 25 -12.76 -18.81 -9.72
C ALA A 25 -13.23 -18.53 -11.17
N THR A 26 -13.23 -17.26 -11.58
CA THR A 26 -13.70 -16.85 -12.91
C THR A 26 -12.66 -17.11 -14.00
N SER A 27 -11.40 -16.78 -13.73
CA SER A 27 -10.31 -16.93 -14.70
C SER A 27 -9.80 -18.37 -14.80
N GLY A 28 -9.97 -19.17 -13.75
CA GLY A 28 -9.32 -20.46 -13.59
C GLY A 28 -7.82 -20.38 -13.34
N CYS A 29 -7.28 -19.18 -13.10
CA CYS A 29 -5.88 -18.99 -12.70
C CYS A 29 -5.71 -19.30 -11.21
N ASP A 30 -4.59 -19.93 -10.86
CA ASP A 30 -4.13 -20.17 -9.49
C ASP A 30 -3.09 -19.14 -9.01
N ALA A 31 -2.66 -18.26 -9.91
CA ALA A 31 -1.74 -17.17 -9.64
C ALA A 31 -2.38 -15.81 -10.00
N VAL A 32 -2.15 -14.83 -9.13
CA VAL A 32 -2.62 -13.46 -9.32
C VAL A 32 -1.52 -12.43 -9.06
N MET A 33 -1.57 -11.31 -9.78
CA MET A 33 -0.71 -10.15 -9.56
C MET A 33 -1.52 -9.02 -8.94
N ILE A 34 -1.00 -8.44 -7.85
CA ILE A 34 -1.58 -7.29 -7.16
C ILE A 34 -0.74 -6.04 -7.40
N GLY A 35 -1.42 -4.92 -7.71
CA GLY A 35 -0.79 -3.62 -7.96
C GLY A 35 -1.24 -2.59 -6.95
N ARG A 36 -2.19 -1.74 -7.35
CA ARG A 36 -2.74 -0.64 -6.52
C ARG A 36 -3.23 -1.13 -5.15
N GLY A 37 -3.90 -2.29 -5.09
CA GLY A 37 -4.37 -2.88 -3.84
C GLY A 37 -3.27 -3.10 -2.79
N ALA A 38 -2.04 -3.40 -3.21
CA ALA A 38 -0.92 -3.60 -2.29
C ALA A 38 -0.44 -2.31 -1.61
N LEU A 39 -0.73 -1.14 -2.20
CA LEU A 39 -0.48 0.16 -1.56
C LEU A 39 -1.64 0.59 -0.67
N ASN A 40 -2.87 0.20 -1.04
CA ASN A 40 -4.08 0.41 -0.24
C ASN A 40 -4.03 -0.39 1.07
N ILE A 41 -3.68 -1.68 1.00
CA ILE A 41 -3.57 -2.60 2.14
C ILE A 41 -2.13 -3.18 2.13
N PRO A 42 -1.22 -2.69 3.00
CA PRO A 42 0.20 -3.06 2.91
C PRO A 42 0.49 -4.56 3.09
N ASN A 43 -0.38 -5.31 3.76
CA ASN A 43 -0.30 -6.78 3.89
C ASN A 43 -1.22 -7.54 2.92
N LEU A 44 -1.65 -6.95 1.80
CA LEU A 44 -2.66 -7.55 0.90
C LEU A 44 -2.30 -8.98 0.45
N SER A 45 -1.01 -9.30 0.28
CA SER A 45 -0.60 -10.66 -0.06
C SER A 45 -0.98 -11.70 1.00
N ARG A 46 -0.96 -11.35 2.29
CA ARG A 46 -1.39 -12.22 3.40
C ARG A 46 -2.91 -12.27 3.50
N VAL A 47 -3.58 -11.14 3.28
CA VAL A 47 -5.05 -11.09 3.17
C VAL A 47 -5.54 -12.03 2.07
N VAL A 48 -4.95 -11.94 0.87
CA VAL A 48 -5.34 -12.78 -0.28
C VAL A 48 -5.03 -14.26 -0.03
N LYS A 49 -3.85 -14.60 0.51
CA LYS A 49 -3.43 -16.00 0.69
C LYS A 49 -4.10 -16.69 1.86
N TYR A 50 -4.30 -15.98 2.97
CA TYR A 50 -4.64 -16.59 4.27
C TYR A 50 -5.92 -16.04 4.88
N ASN A 51 -6.61 -15.12 4.18
CA ASN A 51 -7.77 -14.40 4.69
C ASN A 51 -7.48 -13.69 6.02
N GLU A 52 -6.24 -13.21 6.19
CA GLU A 52 -5.87 -12.40 7.34
C GLU A 52 -6.57 -11.05 7.32
N PRO A 53 -6.77 -10.42 8.49
CA PRO A 53 -7.25 -9.04 8.52
C PRO A 53 -6.25 -8.11 7.82
N ARG A 54 -6.77 -7.02 7.25
CA ARG A 54 -5.93 -5.93 6.76
C ARG A 54 -5.04 -5.40 7.88
N MET A 55 -3.84 -4.97 7.52
CA MET A 55 -2.84 -4.47 8.46
C MET A 55 -3.46 -3.37 9.34
N PRO A 56 -3.41 -3.47 10.68
CA PRO A 56 -3.89 -2.43 11.56
C PRO A 56 -3.16 -1.11 11.33
N TRP A 57 -3.85 0.02 11.50
CA TRP A 57 -3.27 1.35 11.29
C TRP A 57 -1.94 1.59 12.05
N PRO A 58 -1.80 1.19 13.33
CA PRO A 58 -0.53 1.30 14.06
C PRO A 58 0.69 0.69 13.32
N GLU A 59 0.50 -0.46 12.66
CA GLU A 59 1.55 -1.12 11.88
C GLU A 59 1.81 -0.40 10.55
N VAL A 60 0.77 0.16 9.92
CA VAL A 60 0.93 1.02 8.73
C VAL A 60 1.77 2.25 9.08
N VAL A 61 1.51 2.90 10.22
CA VAL A 61 2.31 4.03 10.71
C VAL A 61 3.76 3.60 10.95
N THR A 62 3.98 2.42 11.54
CA THR A 62 5.32 1.86 11.72
C THR A 62 6.05 1.70 10.38
N LEU A 63 5.37 1.27 9.32
CA LEU A 63 5.95 1.20 7.97
C LEU A 63 6.31 2.58 7.41
N LEU A 64 5.42 3.57 7.57
CA LEU A 64 5.69 4.95 7.13
C LEU A 64 6.88 5.55 7.89
N GLN A 65 6.97 5.32 9.19
CA GLN A 65 8.11 5.73 10.01
C GLN A 65 9.40 5.07 9.54
N LYS A 66 9.40 3.76 9.28
CA LYS A 66 10.57 3.08 8.69
C LYS A 66 10.94 3.71 7.35
N TYR A 67 9.95 3.97 6.49
CA TYR A 67 10.20 4.50 5.15
C TYR A 67 10.87 5.87 5.18
N THR A 68 10.46 6.78 6.06
CA THR A 68 11.10 8.11 6.20
C THR A 68 12.56 8.07 6.64
N ARG A 69 13.03 6.95 7.19
CA ARG A 69 14.45 6.75 7.59
C ARG A 69 15.29 6.12 6.48
N LEU A 70 14.67 5.63 5.41
CA LEU A 70 15.40 5.05 4.30
C LEU A 70 15.94 6.16 3.41
N GLU A 71 17.26 6.16 3.23
CA GLU A 71 17.90 7.04 2.27
C GLU A 71 17.55 6.65 0.85
N LYS A 72 17.37 7.64 -0.01
CA LYS A 72 17.17 7.43 -1.43
C LYS A 72 18.40 7.93 -2.19
N GLN A 73 19.14 6.99 -2.76
CA GLN A 73 20.24 7.32 -3.66
C GLN A 73 19.72 8.18 -4.83
N GLY A 74 20.40 9.30 -5.08
CA GLY A 74 20.02 10.27 -6.10
C GLY A 74 18.81 11.15 -5.75
N ASP A 75 18.43 11.26 -4.48
CA ASP A 75 17.39 12.19 -4.06
C ASP A 75 17.84 13.65 -4.26
N THR A 76 16.99 14.42 -4.94
CA THR A 76 17.15 15.87 -5.14
C THR A 76 16.57 16.69 -3.99
N GLY A 77 16.07 16.03 -2.94
CA GLY A 77 15.64 16.60 -1.66
C GLY A 77 14.13 16.49 -1.37
N LEU A 78 13.33 16.02 -2.34
CA LEU A 78 11.86 16.00 -2.27
C LEU A 78 11.25 14.60 -2.35
N TYR A 79 12.07 13.55 -2.37
CA TYR A 79 11.58 12.17 -2.52
C TYR A 79 10.53 11.81 -1.47
N HIS A 80 10.80 12.03 -0.19
CA HIS A 80 9.87 11.66 0.89
C HIS A 80 8.63 12.55 0.91
N VAL A 81 8.73 13.82 0.49
CA VAL A 81 7.55 14.68 0.27
C VAL A 81 6.61 14.05 -0.75
N ALA A 82 7.14 13.66 -1.91
CA ALA A 82 6.34 13.10 -2.98
C ALA A 82 5.77 11.73 -2.61
N ARG A 83 6.61 10.82 -2.10
CA ARG A 83 6.24 9.41 -1.91
C ARG A 83 5.36 9.16 -0.69
N ILE A 84 5.55 9.87 0.42
CA ILE A 84 4.65 9.74 1.58
C ILE A 84 3.26 10.26 1.22
N LYS A 85 3.17 11.43 0.60
CA LYS A 85 1.87 11.98 0.14
C LYS A 85 1.20 11.08 -0.88
N GLN A 86 1.97 10.54 -1.82
CA GLN A 86 1.47 9.58 -2.81
C GLN A 86 0.91 8.33 -2.12
N TRP A 87 1.65 7.72 -1.19
CA TRP A 87 1.20 6.50 -0.52
C TRP A 87 -0.01 6.74 0.36
N LEU A 88 -0.06 7.84 1.12
CA LEU A 88 -1.26 8.24 1.87
C LEU A 88 -2.48 8.45 0.95
N GLY A 89 -2.25 8.89 -0.29
CA GLY A 89 -3.28 8.97 -1.33
C GLY A 89 -3.91 7.61 -1.70
N TYR A 90 -3.16 6.51 -1.58
CA TYR A 90 -3.68 5.14 -1.69
C TYR A 90 -4.33 4.68 -0.39
N LEU A 91 -3.63 4.85 0.75
CA LEU A 91 -4.06 4.37 2.06
C LEU A 91 -5.41 4.95 2.50
N ARG A 92 -5.71 6.22 2.17
CA ARG A 92 -6.98 6.87 2.54
C ARG A 92 -8.24 6.23 1.94
N LYS A 93 -8.09 5.30 0.99
CA LYS A 93 -9.22 4.49 0.50
C LYS A 93 -9.64 3.41 1.50
N GLU A 94 -8.72 2.96 2.36
CA GLU A 94 -8.92 1.87 3.31
C GLU A 94 -8.88 2.36 4.77
N TYR A 95 -8.06 3.36 5.07
CA TYR A 95 -7.79 3.85 6.42
C TYR A 95 -8.30 5.27 6.58
N ILE A 96 -9.23 5.48 7.51
CA ILE A 96 -9.79 6.82 7.78
C ILE A 96 -8.70 7.73 8.37
N GLU A 97 -7.83 7.18 9.20
CA GLU A 97 -6.70 7.84 9.84
C GLU A 97 -5.69 8.37 8.82
N ALA A 98 -5.55 7.70 7.66
CA ALA A 98 -4.71 8.18 6.57
C ALA A 98 -5.26 9.46 5.93
N THR A 99 -6.57 9.70 5.98
CA THR A 99 -7.17 10.96 5.51
C THR A 99 -6.74 12.12 6.40
N GLU A 100 -6.81 11.95 7.72
CA GLU A 100 -6.40 12.97 8.69
C GLU A 100 -4.90 13.26 8.59
N LEU A 101 -4.09 12.19 8.53
CA LEU A 101 -2.64 12.33 8.38
C LEU A 101 -2.26 13.01 7.05
N PHE A 102 -2.95 12.66 5.95
CA PHE A 102 -2.71 13.32 4.66
C PHE A 102 -3.01 14.82 4.72
N GLN A 103 -4.11 15.21 5.38
CA GLN A 103 -4.48 16.61 5.54
C GLN A 103 -3.44 17.38 6.36
N SER A 104 -2.95 16.82 7.45
CA SER A 104 -1.98 17.49 8.33
C SER A 104 -0.63 17.74 7.66
N ILE A 105 -0.20 16.87 6.75
CA ILE A 105 1.09 17.01 6.05
C ILE A 105 0.98 17.63 4.65
N ARG A 106 -0.23 17.91 4.16
CA ARG A 106 -0.47 18.31 2.76
C ARG A 106 0.34 19.53 2.35
N ALA A 107 0.48 20.50 3.25
CA ALA A 107 1.18 21.77 3.00
C ALA A 107 2.71 21.68 3.19
N LEU A 108 3.23 20.63 3.84
CA LEU A 108 4.67 20.49 4.10
C LEU A 108 5.43 20.28 2.80
N ASN A 109 6.51 21.03 2.59
CA ASN A 109 7.24 21.02 1.32
C ASN A 109 8.71 20.60 1.46
N ARG A 110 9.15 20.20 2.67
CA ARG A 110 10.50 19.68 2.92
C ARG A 110 10.45 18.24 3.44
N SER A 111 11.36 17.40 2.96
CA SER A 111 11.46 16.00 3.41
C SER A 111 11.69 15.88 4.92
N SER A 112 12.43 16.80 5.54
CA SER A 112 12.67 16.83 6.98
C SER A 112 11.40 17.13 7.80
N GLU A 113 10.50 17.96 7.29
CA GLU A 113 9.21 18.26 7.94
C GLU A 113 8.28 17.06 7.88
N ILE A 114 8.21 16.40 6.71
CA ILE A 114 7.46 15.15 6.52
C ILE A 114 7.98 14.07 7.47
N ALA A 115 9.30 13.86 7.51
CA ALA A 115 9.91 12.89 8.41
C ALA A 115 9.57 13.20 9.88
N ARG A 116 9.71 14.46 10.32
CA ARG A 116 9.36 14.86 11.69
C ARG A 116 7.89 14.60 12.02
N ALA A 117 6.97 14.96 11.11
CA ALA A 117 5.54 14.75 11.32
C ALA A 117 5.18 13.27 11.45
N ILE A 118 5.72 12.41 10.58
CA ILE A 118 5.47 10.96 10.60
C ILE A 118 6.10 10.30 11.85
N GLN A 119 7.30 10.73 12.25
CA GLN A 119 7.99 10.20 13.45
C GLN A 119 7.35 10.65 14.76
N ALA A 120 6.60 11.76 14.77
CA ALA A 120 5.93 12.26 15.98
C ALA A 120 4.65 11.47 16.34
N ILE A 121 4.14 10.64 15.42
CA ILE A 121 2.96 9.81 15.66
C ILE A 121 3.30 8.73 16.69
N LYS A 122 2.57 8.72 17.81
CA LYS A 122 2.67 7.68 18.82
C LYS A 122 1.81 6.48 18.39
N ILE A 123 2.40 5.30 18.50
CA ILE A 123 1.83 4.01 18.09
C ILE A 123 1.44 3.24 19.34
#